data_AF-A0A1Q3HLV6-F1
#
_entry.id   AF-A0A1Q3HLV6-F1
#
_cell.length_a   1.000
_cell.length_b   1.000
_cell.length_c   1.000
_cell.angle_alpha   90.00
_cell.angle_beta   90.00
_cell.angle_gamma   90.00
#
_symmetry.space_group_name_H-M   'P 1'
#
loop_
_entity.id
_entity.type
_entity.pdbx_description
1 polymer ?
#
loop_
_entity_poly.entity_id
_entity_poly.type
_entity_poly.pdbx_seq_one_letter_code
_entity_poly.pdbx_strand_id
1 'polypeptide(L)'
;MTLALVAFVRLYFITHRGERRAESPPPAPASASDQACRTLERALEGAVRAPGNPAAFARARQQLDACPKPPVRACELGPALDARSQLEAGAPPLRELLETLCQRCQAGANPCASHVTRAVLGLMAGRPADSSNLRWYLEHAGPGTPEACAEVSRALLAPAALPQDSLTDAQKETLGQLAPVCAKAGQLPANVLHAAVVRGGVPALTQLVQEKPAGESAVLKPDRTVGTPGGEKPFDGQETTGVTLAAKPQGERWEKDGALSAVFEPPVHQLSALRVRASGPGTLRAAVRTGDGLGKHDPDSKTSFVDPVACRFKGTGQWETCALPVPLLDVEALSVFPEKDTLTLSEVEARGTR
;
A
#
# COMPACT_ATOMS: atom_id res chain seq x y z
N MET A 1 23.72 57.93 45.95
CA MET A 1 24.48 56.87 46.66
C MET A 1 23.65 55.63 47.01
N THR A 2 22.32 55.72 47.12
CA THR A 2 21.42 54.58 47.39
C THR A 2 21.28 53.56 46.24
N LEU A 3 21.45 53.98 44.97
CA LEU A 3 21.40 53.09 43.82
C LEU A 3 22.62 52.14 43.71
N ALA A 4 23.80 52.56 44.18
CA ALA A 4 25.00 51.73 44.14
C ALA A 4 24.96 50.57 45.15
N LEU A 5 24.28 50.78 46.30
CA LEU A 5 24.10 49.76 47.33
C LEU A 5 23.15 48.64 46.89
N VAL A 6 22.10 48.96 46.13
CA VAL A 6 21.15 47.95 45.60
C VAL A 6 21.81 47.06 44.55
N ALA A 7 22.69 47.63 43.71
CA ALA A 7 23.44 46.87 42.72
C ALA A 7 24.45 45.91 43.38
N PHE A 8 25.13 46.35 44.45
CA PHE A 8 26.09 45.51 45.18
C PHE A 8 25.42 44.38 45.96
N VAL A 9 24.26 44.63 46.58
CA VAL A 9 23.49 43.60 47.29
C VAL A 9 22.94 42.55 46.31
N ARG A 10 22.50 42.95 45.10
CA ARG A 10 22.10 41.99 44.06
C ARG A 10 23.28 41.16 43.54
N LEU A 11 24.45 41.77 43.32
CA LEU A 11 25.62 41.03 42.83
C LEU A 11 26.16 40.04 43.88
N TYR A 12 26.11 40.42 45.17
CA TYR A 12 26.48 39.53 46.28
C TYR A 12 25.51 38.35 46.41
N PHE A 13 24.20 38.58 46.26
CA PHE A 13 23.20 37.50 46.32
C PHE A 13 23.31 36.51 45.15
N ILE A 14 23.74 36.97 43.98
CA ILE A 14 23.93 36.14 42.79
C ILE A 14 25.23 35.33 42.87
N THR A 15 26.29 35.87 43.47
CA THR A 15 27.61 35.22 43.49
C THR A 15 27.86 34.36 44.73
N HIS A 16 27.12 34.54 45.84
CA HIS A 16 27.37 33.86 47.11
C HIS A 16 26.24 32.95 47.59
N ARG A 17 25.17 32.77 46.80
CA ARG A 17 24.28 31.62 46.99
C ARG A 17 24.97 30.38 46.43
N GLY A 18 25.81 29.78 47.25
CA GLY A 18 26.20 28.39 47.08
C GLY A 18 24.92 27.57 46.98
N GLU A 19 24.65 27.06 45.78
CA GLU A 19 23.67 26.01 45.59
C GLU A 19 24.09 24.86 46.50
N ARG A 20 23.39 24.68 47.63
CA ARG A 20 23.27 23.34 48.19
C ARG A 20 22.64 22.53 47.07
N ARG A 21 23.49 21.76 46.37
CA ARG A 21 23.06 20.66 45.51
C ARG A 21 21.98 19.92 46.29
N ALA A 22 20.73 20.08 45.87
CA ALA A 22 19.70 19.17 46.28
C ALA A 22 20.19 17.81 45.77
N GLU A 23 20.55 16.94 46.70
CA GLU A 23 20.95 15.58 46.40
C GLU A 23 19.82 14.97 45.60
N SER A 24 20.09 14.67 44.32
CA SER A 24 19.11 14.02 43.46
C SER A 24 18.60 12.79 44.20
N PRO A 25 17.27 12.61 44.35
CA PRO A 25 16.76 11.41 45.00
C PRO A 25 17.37 10.19 44.31
N PRO A 26 17.78 9.15 45.08
CA PRO A 26 18.37 7.96 44.49
C PRO A 26 17.45 7.43 43.39
N PRO A 27 17.98 6.99 42.24
CA PRO A 27 17.15 6.46 41.18
C PRO A 27 16.27 5.36 41.76
N ALA A 28 14.94 5.51 41.60
CA ALA A 28 14.00 4.50 42.05
C ALA A 28 14.43 3.13 41.50
N PRO A 29 14.33 2.04 42.29
CA PRO A 29 14.69 0.72 41.82
C PRO A 29 13.92 0.44 40.53
N ALA A 30 14.66 0.07 39.49
CA ALA A 30 14.07 -0.26 38.20
C ALA A 30 13.01 -1.34 38.41
N SER A 31 11.86 -1.19 37.76
CA SER A 31 10.82 -2.22 37.83
C SER A 31 11.38 -3.55 37.29
N ALA A 32 10.81 -4.67 37.73
CA ALA A 32 11.20 -5.99 37.22
C ALA A 32 11.09 -6.06 35.68
N SER A 33 10.12 -5.35 35.08
CA SER A 33 9.97 -5.20 33.63
C SER A 33 11.10 -4.39 32.99
N ASP A 34 11.57 -3.31 33.60
CA ASP A 34 12.68 -2.52 33.07
C ASP A 34 13.98 -3.33 33.07
N GLN A 35 14.20 -4.11 34.14
CA GLN A 35 15.35 -5.00 34.22
C GLN A 35 15.28 -6.12 33.17
N ALA A 36 14.09 -6.68 32.95
CA ALA A 36 13.88 -7.69 31.91
C ALA A 36 14.18 -7.13 30.52
N CYS A 37 13.64 -5.97 30.17
CA CYS A 37 13.90 -5.33 28.88
C CYS A 37 15.38 -4.98 28.67
N ARG A 38 16.13 -4.58 29.72
CA ARG A 38 17.58 -4.30 29.63
C ARG A 38 18.43 -5.56 29.41
N THR A 39 17.93 -6.73 29.77
CA THR A 39 18.67 -8.00 29.63
C THR A 39 18.17 -8.89 28.48
N LEU A 40 17.04 -8.51 27.87
CA LEU A 40 16.40 -9.25 26.80
C LEU A 40 17.31 -9.50 25.59
N GLU A 41 18.02 -8.47 25.10
CA GLU A 41 18.96 -8.58 23.96
C GLU A 41 19.98 -9.70 24.20
N ARG A 42 20.67 -9.68 25.35
CA ARG A 42 21.64 -10.71 25.73
C ARG A 42 21.02 -12.10 25.88
N ALA A 43 19.79 -12.19 26.36
CA ALA A 43 19.09 -13.46 26.50
C ALA A 43 18.74 -14.06 25.12
N LEU A 44 18.26 -13.24 24.19
CA LEU A 44 17.99 -13.64 22.81
C LEU A 44 19.26 -14.03 22.05
N GLU A 45 20.34 -13.27 22.19
CA GLU A 45 21.65 -13.65 21.63
C GLU A 45 22.13 -15.01 22.15
N GLY A 46 21.92 -15.28 23.46
CA GLY A 46 22.24 -16.57 24.05
C GLY A 46 21.46 -17.72 23.40
N ALA A 47 20.16 -17.53 23.16
CA ALA A 47 19.32 -18.50 22.47
C ALA A 47 19.73 -18.70 20.99
N VAL A 48 20.10 -17.62 20.29
CA VAL A 48 20.61 -17.67 18.90
C VAL A 48 21.94 -18.43 18.82
N ARG A 49 22.86 -18.23 19.78
CA ARG A 49 24.17 -18.89 19.80
C ARG A 49 24.08 -20.38 20.16
N ALA A 50 23.10 -20.76 20.98
CA ALA A 50 22.92 -22.14 21.45
C ALA A 50 21.47 -22.60 21.22
N PRO A 51 21.05 -22.82 19.95
CA PRO A 51 19.64 -23.11 19.60
C PRO A 51 19.10 -24.40 20.23
N GLY A 52 19.95 -25.39 20.49
CA GLY A 52 19.59 -26.65 21.14
C GLY A 52 19.65 -26.63 22.68
N ASN A 53 19.97 -25.49 23.31
CA ASN A 53 20.06 -25.39 24.77
C ASN A 53 18.71 -24.94 25.37
N PRO A 54 17.94 -25.82 26.05
CA PRO A 54 16.63 -25.48 26.59
C PRO A 54 16.70 -24.40 27.69
N ALA A 55 17.80 -24.30 28.43
CA ALA A 55 17.96 -23.26 29.46
C ALA A 55 18.17 -21.87 28.84
N ALA A 56 18.88 -21.78 27.70
CA ALA A 56 19.06 -20.53 26.98
C ALA A 56 17.73 -20.03 26.40
N PHE A 57 16.94 -20.94 25.81
CA PHE A 57 15.59 -20.65 25.35
C PHE A 57 14.66 -20.21 26.49
N ALA A 58 14.57 -21.00 27.58
CA ALA A 58 13.68 -20.70 28.70
C ALA A 58 14.00 -19.32 29.32
N ARG A 59 15.28 -18.97 29.42
CA ARG A 59 15.71 -17.63 29.86
C ARG A 59 15.25 -16.55 28.90
N ALA A 60 15.47 -16.73 27.60
CA ALA A 60 15.03 -15.77 26.58
C ALA A 60 13.51 -15.57 26.61
N ARG A 61 12.75 -16.67 26.69
CA ARG A 61 11.29 -16.64 26.82
C ARG A 61 10.84 -15.87 28.06
N GLN A 62 11.42 -16.17 29.22
CA GLN A 62 11.08 -15.48 30.47
C GLN A 62 11.34 -13.97 30.39
N GLN A 63 12.49 -13.55 29.86
CA GLN A 63 12.80 -12.12 29.71
C GLN A 63 11.88 -11.44 28.70
N LEU A 64 11.55 -12.14 27.61
CA LEU A 64 10.65 -11.63 26.59
C LEU A 64 9.25 -11.45 27.15
N ASP A 65 8.72 -12.44 27.87
CA ASP A 65 7.41 -12.38 28.51
C ASP A 65 7.32 -11.24 29.54
N ALA A 66 8.37 -11.03 30.34
CA ALA A 66 8.46 -9.95 31.31
C ALA A 66 8.73 -8.55 30.70
N CYS A 67 9.00 -8.46 29.39
CA CYS A 67 9.25 -7.22 28.68
C CYS A 67 8.09 -6.90 27.69
N PRO A 68 7.15 -6.02 28.06
CA PRO A 68 6.01 -5.68 27.21
C PRO A 68 6.41 -4.89 25.95
N LYS A 69 7.49 -4.11 26.04
CA LYS A 69 8.01 -3.27 24.96
C LYS A 69 9.49 -3.60 24.74
N PRO A 70 9.80 -4.60 23.88
CA PRO A 70 11.17 -4.94 23.55
C PRO A 70 11.94 -3.74 23.00
N PRO A 71 13.21 -3.52 23.41
CA PRO A 71 14.04 -2.49 22.81
C PRO A 71 14.35 -2.82 21.34
N VAL A 72 14.59 -1.80 20.51
CA VAL A 72 14.87 -1.97 19.07
C VAL A 72 15.97 -2.98 18.79
N ARG A 73 17.07 -2.96 19.56
CA ARG A 73 18.17 -3.92 19.44
C ARG A 73 17.76 -5.38 19.65
N ALA A 74 16.80 -5.62 20.54
CA ALA A 74 16.24 -6.97 20.72
C ALA A 74 15.40 -7.38 19.50
N CYS A 75 14.65 -6.45 18.91
CA CYS A 75 13.88 -6.70 17.69
C CYS A 75 14.78 -6.97 16.47
N GLU A 76 15.95 -6.32 16.39
CA GLU A 76 16.97 -6.54 15.34
C GLU A 76 17.54 -7.97 15.32
N LEU A 77 17.38 -8.74 16.40
CA LEU A 77 17.78 -10.15 16.44
C LEU A 77 16.80 -11.09 15.72
N GLY A 78 15.65 -10.59 15.27
CA GLY A 78 14.63 -11.39 14.58
C GLY A 78 15.16 -12.21 13.38
N PRO A 79 15.92 -11.63 12.43
CA PRO A 79 16.52 -12.39 11.33
C PRO A 79 17.48 -13.50 11.79
N ALA A 80 18.18 -13.30 12.91
CA ALA A 80 19.08 -14.31 13.46
C ALA A 80 18.31 -15.47 14.11
N LEU A 81 17.17 -15.17 14.77
CA LEU A 81 16.25 -16.18 15.29
C LEU A 81 15.62 -17.00 14.17
N ASP A 82 15.18 -16.35 13.08
CA ASP A 82 14.63 -17.02 11.91
C ASP A 82 15.64 -17.99 11.27
N ALA A 83 16.84 -17.50 10.97
CA ALA A 83 17.90 -18.29 10.33
C ALA A 83 18.30 -19.53 11.15
N ARG A 84 18.15 -19.48 12.47
CA ARG A 84 18.43 -20.60 13.37
C ARG A 84 17.22 -21.47 13.67
N SER A 85 16.01 -21.01 13.33
CA SER A 85 14.79 -21.78 13.52
C SER A 85 14.73 -22.97 12.54
N GLN A 86 15.15 -22.81 11.29
CA GLN A 86 15.00 -23.84 10.25
C GLN A 86 15.85 -25.12 10.45
N LEU A 87 16.66 -25.20 11.51
CA LEU A 87 17.68 -26.24 11.68
C LEU A 87 17.14 -27.59 12.19
N GLU A 88 15.92 -27.73 12.72
CA GLU A 88 15.37 -29.03 13.15
C GLU A 88 13.87 -29.24 12.85
N ALA A 89 13.51 -30.49 12.56
CA ALA A 89 12.16 -30.92 12.18
C ALA A 89 11.22 -30.97 13.41
N GLY A 90 10.24 -30.07 13.43
CA GLY A 90 9.30 -29.86 14.54
C GLY A 90 9.43 -28.42 15.04
N ALA A 91 8.33 -27.68 15.13
CA ALA A 91 8.30 -26.22 15.33
C ALA A 91 9.41 -25.74 16.29
N PRO A 92 10.44 -25.01 15.80
CA PRO A 92 11.64 -24.73 16.57
C PRO A 92 11.30 -23.77 17.71
N PRO A 93 11.79 -23.98 18.95
CA PRO A 93 11.55 -23.08 20.07
C PRO A 93 11.92 -21.61 19.73
N LEU A 94 12.91 -21.39 18.86
CA LEU A 94 13.26 -20.05 18.39
C LEU A 94 12.19 -19.36 17.53
N ARG A 95 11.35 -20.11 16.81
CA ARG A 95 10.23 -19.55 16.05
C ARG A 95 9.16 -18.96 16.96
N GLU A 96 8.97 -19.54 18.14
CA GLU A 96 8.06 -19.02 19.17
C GLU A 96 8.57 -17.70 19.77
N LEU A 97 9.89 -17.57 20.00
CA LEU A 97 10.50 -16.30 20.41
C LEU A 97 10.34 -15.24 19.32
N LEU A 98 10.56 -15.62 18.06
CA LEU A 98 10.39 -14.73 16.91
C LEU A 98 8.94 -14.24 16.79
N GLU A 99 7.97 -15.14 16.87
CA GLU A 99 6.55 -14.80 16.86
C GLU A 99 6.21 -13.79 17.96
N THR A 100 6.65 -14.07 19.18
CA THR A 100 6.40 -13.18 20.33
C THR A 100 7.06 -11.82 20.15
N LEU A 101 8.26 -11.76 19.56
CA LEU A 101 8.91 -10.50 19.19
C LEU A 101 8.11 -9.75 18.13
N CYS A 102 7.62 -10.42 17.09
CA CYS A 102 6.80 -9.78 16.05
C CYS A 102 5.49 -9.21 16.60
N GLN A 103 4.88 -9.84 17.59
CA GLN A 103 3.66 -9.31 18.21
C GLN A 103 3.91 -8.07 19.09
N ARG A 104 5.15 -7.85 19.58
CA ARG A 104 5.46 -6.79 20.56
C ARG A 104 6.34 -5.66 20.02
N CYS A 105 7.17 -5.94 19.01
CA CYS A 105 8.03 -4.94 18.39
C CYS A 105 7.18 -3.94 17.60
N GLN A 106 7.44 -2.65 17.83
CA GLN A 106 6.77 -1.54 17.14
C GLN A 106 7.03 -1.55 15.63
N ALA A 107 6.17 -0.86 14.87
CA ALA A 107 6.40 -0.58 13.46
C ALA A 107 7.78 0.07 13.22
N GLY A 108 8.40 -0.22 12.07
CA GLY A 108 9.77 0.18 11.71
C GLY A 108 10.89 -0.68 12.32
N ALA A 109 10.64 -1.36 13.45
CA ALA A 109 11.58 -2.31 14.06
C ALA A 109 11.04 -3.76 14.07
N ASN A 110 9.85 -3.97 13.52
CA ASN A 110 9.16 -5.26 13.59
C ASN A 110 9.84 -6.29 12.67
N PRO A 111 10.42 -7.38 13.21
CA PRO A 111 11.20 -8.30 12.39
C PRO A 111 10.38 -9.04 11.34
N CYS A 112 9.10 -9.34 11.63
CA CYS A 112 8.21 -9.97 10.67
C CYS A 112 7.83 -9.03 9.53
N ALA A 113 7.46 -7.79 9.84
CA ALA A 113 7.18 -6.79 8.81
C ALA A 113 8.40 -6.52 7.94
N SER A 114 9.58 -6.33 8.54
CA SER A 114 10.83 -6.16 7.80
C SER A 114 11.20 -7.37 6.95
N HIS A 115 10.82 -8.60 7.34
CA HIS A 115 11.00 -9.79 6.51
C HIS A 115 10.10 -9.72 5.26
N VAL A 116 8.80 -9.43 5.44
CA VAL A 116 7.85 -9.29 4.33
C VAL A 116 8.29 -8.19 3.37
N THR A 117 8.59 -6.99 3.88
CA THR A 117 9.03 -5.84 3.06
C THR A 117 10.27 -6.18 2.24
N ARG A 118 11.31 -6.76 2.86
CA ARG A 118 12.54 -7.14 2.13
C ARG A 118 12.29 -8.22 1.09
N ALA A 119 11.43 -9.20 1.37
CA ALA A 119 11.12 -10.27 0.43
C ALA A 119 10.28 -9.78 -0.74
N VAL A 120 9.29 -8.92 -0.51
CA VAL A 120 8.48 -8.28 -1.55
C VAL A 120 9.37 -7.41 -2.46
N LEU A 121 10.24 -6.58 -1.89
CA LEU A 121 11.24 -5.84 -2.69
C LEU A 121 12.23 -6.78 -3.40
N GLY A 122 12.55 -7.92 -2.77
CA GLY A 122 13.35 -8.98 -3.37
C GLY A 122 12.71 -9.58 -4.63
N LEU A 123 11.40 -9.84 -4.60
CA LEU A 123 10.61 -10.32 -5.73
C LEU A 123 10.63 -9.33 -6.90
N MET A 124 10.59 -8.03 -6.62
CA MET A 124 10.73 -7.00 -7.66
C MET A 124 12.11 -7.03 -8.34
N ALA A 125 13.14 -7.46 -7.62
CA ALA A 125 14.48 -7.69 -8.15
C ALA A 125 14.67 -9.12 -8.71
N GLY A 126 13.60 -9.90 -8.91
CA GLY A 126 13.65 -11.25 -9.47
C GLY A 126 14.15 -12.34 -8.50
N ARG A 127 14.27 -12.04 -7.20
CA ARG A 127 14.64 -13.05 -6.20
C ARG A 127 13.40 -13.86 -5.80
N PRO A 128 13.48 -15.20 -5.78
CA PRO A 128 12.35 -16.02 -5.36
C PRO A 128 12.02 -15.77 -3.89
N ALA A 129 10.74 -15.87 -3.55
CA ALA A 129 10.27 -15.87 -2.18
C ALA A 129 9.29 -17.02 -1.98
N ASP A 130 9.34 -17.63 -0.80
CA ASP A 130 8.34 -18.62 -0.39
C ASP A 130 7.09 -17.88 0.09
N SER A 131 6.07 -17.81 -0.77
CA SER A 131 4.78 -17.15 -0.51
C SER A 131 4.10 -17.65 0.76
N SER A 132 4.23 -18.95 1.09
CA SER A 132 3.62 -19.54 2.30
C SER A 132 4.34 -19.06 3.56
N ASN A 133 5.67 -19.00 3.51
CA ASN A 133 6.46 -18.46 4.61
C ASN A 133 6.21 -16.95 4.81
N LEU A 134 6.12 -16.19 3.72
CA LEU A 134 5.78 -14.76 3.80
C LEU A 134 4.40 -14.51 4.40
N ARG A 135 3.43 -15.36 4.06
CA ARG A 135 2.10 -15.30 4.65
C ARG A 135 2.16 -15.48 6.17
N TRP A 136 2.91 -16.47 6.67
CA TRP A 136 3.10 -16.64 8.11
C TRP A 136 3.70 -15.38 8.75
N TYR A 137 4.74 -14.80 8.15
CA TYR A 137 5.33 -13.56 8.65
C TYR A 137 4.32 -12.42 8.75
N LEU A 138 3.51 -12.23 7.72
CA LEU A 138 2.50 -11.18 7.69
C LEU A 138 1.38 -11.40 8.71
N GLU A 139 0.93 -12.64 8.89
CA GLU A 139 -0.09 -13.04 9.88
C GLU A 139 0.37 -12.76 11.32
N HIS A 140 1.68 -12.80 11.59
CA HIS A 140 2.26 -12.60 12.93
C HIS A 140 2.94 -11.23 13.10
N ALA A 141 2.86 -10.34 12.11
CA ALA A 141 3.53 -9.03 12.15
C ALA A 141 2.98 -8.07 13.21
N GLY A 142 1.76 -8.30 13.74
CA GLY A 142 1.19 -7.52 14.83
C GLY A 142 1.21 -6.00 14.55
N PRO A 143 1.86 -5.17 15.38
CA PRO A 143 1.97 -3.73 15.14
C PRO A 143 2.65 -3.35 13.81
N GLY A 144 3.43 -4.25 13.20
CA GLY A 144 4.08 -4.04 11.91
C GLY A 144 3.21 -4.36 10.69
N THR A 145 2.01 -4.91 10.86
CA THR A 145 1.11 -5.28 9.74
C THR A 145 0.80 -4.12 8.79
N PRO A 146 0.49 -2.88 9.26
CA PRO A 146 0.23 -1.76 8.35
C PRO A 146 1.40 -1.45 7.40
N GLU A 147 2.63 -1.44 7.91
CA GLU A 147 3.83 -1.17 7.12
C GLU A 147 4.08 -2.25 6.06
N ALA A 148 3.98 -3.52 6.46
CA ALA A 148 4.13 -4.64 5.53
C ALA A 148 3.05 -4.64 4.43
N CYS A 149 1.80 -4.36 4.80
CA CYS A 149 0.69 -4.27 3.84
C CYS A 149 0.77 -3.05 2.92
N ALA A 150 1.34 -1.93 3.40
CA ALA A 150 1.65 -0.80 2.55
C ALA A 150 2.68 -1.17 1.47
N GLU A 151 3.70 -1.98 1.81
CA GLU A 151 4.65 -2.49 0.81
C GLU A 151 4.00 -3.46 -0.18
N VAL A 152 3.17 -4.40 0.29
CA VAL A 152 2.40 -5.29 -0.59
C VAL A 152 1.52 -4.48 -1.55
N SER A 153 0.88 -3.42 -1.04
CA SER A 153 0.03 -2.55 -1.86
C SER A 153 0.84 -1.80 -2.92
N ARG A 154 2.00 -1.24 -2.54
CA ARG A 154 2.86 -0.46 -3.44
C ARG A 154 3.56 -1.32 -4.49
N ALA A 155 4.17 -2.41 -4.07
CA ALA A 155 5.04 -3.22 -4.93
C ALA A 155 4.29 -4.27 -5.74
N LEU A 156 3.11 -4.73 -5.27
CA LEU A 156 2.36 -5.80 -5.95
C LEU A 156 0.96 -5.36 -6.38
N LEU A 157 0.13 -4.83 -5.48
CA LEU A 157 -1.28 -4.52 -5.78
C LEU A 157 -1.43 -3.38 -6.81
N ALA A 158 -0.73 -2.27 -6.63
CA ALA A 158 -0.80 -1.14 -7.55
C ALA A 158 -0.29 -1.52 -8.96
N PRO A 159 0.88 -2.19 -9.13
CA PRO A 159 1.29 -2.72 -10.43
C PRO A 159 0.30 -3.73 -11.02
N ALA A 160 -0.38 -4.52 -10.17
CA ALA A 160 -1.45 -5.42 -10.64
C ALA A 160 -2.62 -4.65 -11.27
N ALA A 161 -2.80 -3.36 -11.01
CA ALA A 161 -3.83 -2.52 -11.62
C ALA A 161 -3.38 -1.76 -12.88
N LEU A 162 -2.08 -1.71 -13.20
CA LEU A 162 -1.54 -0.95 -14.34
C LEU A 162 -1.61 -1.73 -15.66
N PRO A 163 -1.68 -1.10 -16.84
CA PRO A 163 -1.83 -1.82 -18.12
C PRO A 163 -0.54 -2.48 -18.63
N GLN A 164 0.61 -1.84 -18.43
CA GLN A 164 1.91 -2.20 -19.02
C GLN A 164 2.71 -3.20 -18.15
N ASP A 165 2.56 -3.16 -16.84
CA ASP A 165 3.35 -3.97 -15.90
C ASP A 165 2.61 -5.26 -15.56
N SER A 166 2.81 -6.31 -16.37
CA SER A 166 2.32 -7.63 -16.02
C SER A 166 3.20 -8.20 -14.92
N LEU A 167 2.62 -8.41 -13.73
CA LEU A 167 3.26 -9.18 -12.68
C LEU A 167 3.74 -10.54 -13.22
N THR A 168 4.90 -10.99 -12.78
CA THR A 168 5.35 -12.37 -12.99
C THR A 168 4.45 -13.34 -12.23
N ASP A 169 4.45 -14.62 -12.61
CA ASP A 169 3.58 -15.59 -11.94
C ASP A 169 3.91 -15.75 -10.46
N ALA A 170 5.20 -15.67 -10.08
CA ALA A 170 5.63 -15.64 -8.68
C ALA A 170 5.08 -14.41 -7.91
N GLN A 171 5.04 -13.24 -8.55
CA GLN A 171 4.45 -12.03 -7.97
C GLN A 171 2.93 -12.14 -7.82
N LYS A 172 2.23 -12.72 -8.83
CA LYS A 172 0.78 -12.97 -8.76
C LYS A 172 0.44 -13.95 -7.63
N GLU A 173 1.20 -15.03 -7.51
CA GLU A 173 1.03 -16.02 -6.44
C GLU A 173 1.25 -15.38 -5.07
N THR A 174 2.35 -14.64 -4.90
CA THR A 174 2.64 -13.92 -3.66
C THR A 174 1.52 -12.94 -3.31
N LEU A 175 1.06 -12.13 -4.28
CA LEU A 175 -0.06 -11.21 -4.06
C LEU A 175 -1.33 -11.95 -3.66
N GLY A 176 -1.64 -13.09 -4.31
CA GLY A 176 -2.78 -13.94 -3.96
C GLY A 176 -2.72 -14.51 -2.54
N GLN A 177 -1.53 -14.75 -2.00
CA GLN A 177 -1.35 -15.24 -0.62
C GLN A 177 -1.37 -14.12 0.43
N LEU A 178 -0.81 -12.95 0.12
CA LEU A 178 -0.67 -11.85 1.08
C LEU A 178 -1.88 -10.92 1.12
N ALA A 179 -2.55 -10.69 -0.02
CA ALA A 179 -3.70 -9.78 -0.09
C ALA A 179 -4.83 -10.17 0.87
N PRO A 180 -5.22 -11.45 1.05
CA PRO A 180 -6.26 -11.82 2.02
C PRO A 180 -5.91 -11.42 3.46
N VAL A 181 -4.63 -11.52 3.85
CA VAL A 181 -4.17 -11.13 5.19
C VAL A 181 -4.28 -9.61 5.36
N CYS A 182 -3.83 -8.84 4.36
CA CYS A 182 -3.95 -7.38 4.39
C CYS A 182 -5.40 -6.88 4.32
N ALA A 183 -6.27 -7.55 3.56
CA ALA A 183 -7.69 -7.23 3.48
C ALA A 183 -8.36 -7.44 4.83
N LYS A 184 -8.10 -8.58 5.49
CA LYS A 184 -8.62 -8.88 6.84
C LYS A 184 -8.16 -7.85 7.88
N ALA A 185 -6.95 -7.30 7.73
CA ALA A 185 -6.41 -6.25 8.58
C ALA A 185 -6.90 -4.83 8.23
N GLY A 186 -7.73 -4.67 7.19
CA GLY A 186 -8.21 -3.38 6.71
C GLY A 186 -7.12 -2.50 6.11
N GLN A 187 -6.04 -3.10 5.58
CA GLN A 187 -4.85 -2.39 5.09
C GLN A 187 -4.74 -2.36 3.56
N LEU A 188 -5.72 -2.88 2.82
CA LEU A 188 -5.75 -2.78 1.36
C LEU A 188 -6.61 -1.60 0.91
N PRO A 189 -6.09 -0.69 0.07
CA PRO A 189 -6.89 0.36 -0.56
C PRO A 189 -7.97 -0.23 -1.48
N ALA A 190 -9.24 0.05 -1.21
CA ALA A 190 -10.39 -0.53 -1.93
C ALA A 190 -10.38 -0.16 -3.42
N ASN A 191 -10.15 1.12 -3.73
CA ASN A 191 -10.00 1.65 -5.08
C ASN A 191 -8.94 0.89 -5.92
N VAL A 192 -7.76 0.64 -5.35
CA VAL A 192 -6.68 -0.09 -6.03
C VAL A 192 -7.03 -1.58 -6.18
N LEU A 193 -7.64 -2.19 -5.15
CA LEU A 193 -8.09 -3.57 -5.21
C LEU A 193 -9.12 -3.79 -6.33
N HIS A 194 -10.13 -2.91 -6.43
CA HIS A 194 -11.13 -2.97 -7.48
C HIS A 194 -10.50 -2.79 -8.87
N ALA A 195 -9.60 -1.83 -9.02
CA ALA A 195 -8.84 -1.63 -10.26
C ALA A 195 -8.03 -2.88 -10.67
N ALA A 196 -7.36 -3.54 -9.73
CA ALA A 196 -6.61 -4.77 -9.99
C ALA A 196 -7.52 -5.95 -10.39
N VAL A 197 -8.71 -6.06 -9.77
CA VAL A 197 -9.72 -7.07 -10.14
C VAL A 197 -10.27 -6.83 -11.54
N VAL A 198 -10.58 -5.57 -11.89
CA VAL A 198 -11.04 -5.19 -13.25
C VAL A 198 -10.00 -5.55 -14.32
N ARG A 199 -8.72 -5.36 -14.05
CA ARG A 199 -7.65 -5.78 -14.98
C ARG A 199 -7.59 -7.31 -15.15
N GLY A 200 -7.96 -8.09 -14.14
CA GLY A 200 -8.13 -9.54 -14.23
C GLY A 200 -6.83 -10.36 -14.21
N GLY A 201 -5.72 -9.79 -13.72
CA GLY A 201 -4.41 -10.47 -13.69
C GLY A 201 -4.19 -11.43 -12.52
N VAL A 202 -4.97 -11.32 -11.44
CA VAL A 202 -4.84 -12.13 -10.21
C VAL A 202 -6.23 -12.56 -9.73
N PRO A 203 -6.70 -13.75 -10.13
CA PRO A 203 -8.08 -14.19 -9.85
C PRO A 203 -8.45 -14.26 -8.36
N ALA A 204 -7.47 -14.52 -7.48
CA ALA A 204 -7.69 -14.59 -6.03
C ALA A 204 -8.22 -13.27 -5.43
N LEU A 205 -7.94 -12.13 -6.07
CA LEU A 205 -8.37 -10.81 -5.58
C LEU A 205 -9.89 -10.60 -5.66
N THR A 206 -10.57 -11.28 -6.58
CA THR A 206 -12.02 -11.12 -6.79
C THR A 206 -12.82 -11.46 -5.52
N GLN A 207 -12.34 -12.40 -4.70
CA GLN A 207 -13.01 -12.80 -3.44
C GLN A 207 -12.87 -11.76 -2.32
N LEU A 208 -11.96 -10.79 -2.47
CA LEU A 208 -11.67 -9.78 -1.46
C LEU A 208 -12.54 -8.52 -1.62
N VAL A 209 -13.18 -8.36 -2.77
CA VAL A 209 -14.09 -7.24 -3.02
C VAL A 209 -15.43 -7.56 -2.36
N GLN A 210 -15.82 -6.77 -1.36
CA GLN A 210 -17.05 -6.98 -0.59
C GLN A 210 -18.10 -5.88 -0.79
N GLU A 211 -17.79 -4.83 -1.56
CA GLU A 211 -18.70 -3.70 -1.71
C GLU A 211 -19.92 -4.05 -2.56
N LYS A 212 -21.09 -3.79 -1.98
CA LYS A 212 -22.36 -3.80 -2.71
C LYS A 212 -22.48 -2.50 -3.52
N PRO A 213 -23.12 -2.52 -4.69
CA PRO A 213 -23.36 -1.30 -5.45
C PRO A 213 -24.07 -0.25 -4.59
N ALA A 214 -23.48 0.94 -4.48
CA ALA A 214 -24.09 2.07 -3.83
C ALA A 214 -25.19 2.63 -4.74
N GLY A 215 -26.45 2.57 -4.29
CA GLY A 215 -27.55 3.36 -4.85
C GLY A 215 -27.93 3.10 -6.31
N GLU A 216 -28.69 4.05 -6.87
CA GLU A 216 -29.20 4.01 -8.24
C GLU A 216 -28.13 4.58 -9.20
N SER A 217 -27.69 3.77 -10.16
CA SER A 217 -26.65 4.12 -11.13
C SER A 217 -27.23 4.95 -12.28
N ALA A 218 -26.62 6.10 -12.58
CA ALA A 218 -27.04 7.01 -13.64
C ALA A 218 -25.99 7.13 -14.73
N VAL A 219 -26.39 7.58 -15.92
CA VAL A 219 -25.45 7.96 -16.99
C VAL A 219 -24.72 9.23 -16.58
N LEU A 220 -23.40 9.17 -16.57
CA LEU A 220 -22.52 10.23 -16.11
C LEU A 220 -22.05 11.07 -17.30
N LYS A 221 -22.24 12.39 -17.18
CA LYS A 221 -21.61 13.36 -18.08
C LYS A 221 -20.26 13.79 -17.49
N PRO A 222 -19.18 13.88 -18.29
CA PRO A 222 -17.91 14.44 -17.82
C PRO A 222 -18.03 15.95 -17.62
N ASP A 223 -17.22 16.49 -16.70
CA ASP A 223 -17.17 17.93 -16.43
C ASP A 223 -16.36 18.67 -17.49
N ARG A 224 -15.32 18.00 -18.01
CA ARG A 224 -14.55 18.47 -19.17
C ARG A 224 -13.97 17.31 -19.97
N THR A 225 -13.53 17.62 -21.19
CA THR A 225 -12.80 16.68 -22.06
C THR A 225 -11.45 17.24 -22.43
N VAL A 226 -10.42 16.40 -22.41
CA VAL A 226 -9.03 16.74 -22.77
C VAL A 226 -8.59 15.88 -23.95
N GLY A 227 -7.85 16.46 -24.91
CA GLY A 227 -7.30 15.73 -26.05
C GLY A 227 -7.74 16.31 -27.39
N THR A 228 -8.32 15.49 -28.26
CA THR A 228 -8.72 15.89 -29.61
C THR A 228 -9.79 16.99 -29.61
N PRO A 229 -9.69 18.02 -30.48
CA PRO A 229 -10.75 19.01 -30.67
C PRO A 229 -12.10 18.37 -31.01
N GLY A 230 -13.19 18.86 -30.42
CA GLY A 230 -14.52 18.25 -30.56
C GLY A 230 -14.72 17.01 -29.69
N GLY A 231 -13.85 16.80 -28.69
CA GLY A 231 -13.86 15.66 -27.78
C GLY A 231 -15.09 15.58 -26.85
N GLU A 232 -15.90 16.62 -26.79
CA GLU A 232 -17.17 16.65 -26.07
C GLU A 232 -18.28 15.84 -26.77
N LYS A 233 -18.18 15.66 -28.09
CA LYS A 233 -19.23 15.03 -28.90
C LYS A 233 -19.53 13.58 -28.50
N PRO A 234 -18.55 12.70 -28.21
CA PRO A 234 -18.84 11.35 -27.77
C PRO A 234 -19.57 11.23 -26.42
N PHE A 235 -19.82 12.35 -25.72
CA PHE A 235 -20.48 12.40 -24.42
C PHE A 235 -21.74 13.28 -24.43
N ASP A 236 -22.21 13.72 -25.61
CA ASP A 236 -23.39 14.58 -25.75
C ASP A 236 -24.71 13.79 -25.86
N GLY A 237 -24.65 12.46 -25.94
CA GLY A 237 -25.79 11.56 -26.10
C GLY A 237 -26.32 11.46 -27.53
N GLN A 238 -25.60 11.99 -28.52
CA GLN A 238 -25.96 11.94 -29.93
C GLN A 238 -25.08 10.94 -30.69
N GLU A 239 -25.67 9.83 -31.09
CA GLU A 239 -24.98 8.74 -31.78
C GLU A 239 -24.31 9.12 -33.11
N THR A 240 -24.71 10.24 -33.72
CA THR A 240 -24.24 10.70 -35.04
C THR A 240 -23.01 11.62 -34.98
N THR A 241 -22.63 12.13 -33.81
CA THR A 241 -21.57 13.12 -33.66
C THR A 241 -20.26 12.44 -33.25
N GLY A 242 -19.54 11.88 -34.22
CA GLY A 242 -18.24 11.24 -33.98
C GLY A 242 -17.04 12.18 -34.02
N VAL A 243 -15.95 11.76 -33.38
CA VAL A 243 -14.62 12.37 -33.50
C VAL A 243 -13.58 11.32 -33.90
N THR A 244 -12.70 11.68 -34.84
CA THR A 244 -11.57 10.83 -35.21
C THR A 244 -10.44 11.03 -34.21
N LEU A 245 -10.01 9.95 -33.57
CA LEU A 245 -8.92 9.91 -32.62
C LEU A 245 -7.69 9.31 -33.30
N ALA A 246 -6.55 9.97 -33.15
CA ALA A 246 -5.25 9.42 -33.55
C ALA A 246 -4.54 8.82 -32.34
N ALA A 247 -3.78 7.75 -32.57
CA ALA A 247 -2.93 7.18 -31.53
C ALA A 247 -1.92 8.22 -31.03
N LYS A 248 -1.72 8.29 -29.71
CA LYS A 248 -0.74 9.17 -29.06
C LYS A 248 0.28 8.35 -28.28
N PRO A 249 1.51 8.86 -28.11
CA PRO A 249 2.48 8.31 -27.19
C PRO A 249 1.89 8.26 -25.77
N GLN A 250 2.07 7.13 -25.08
CA GLN A 250 1.66 6.97 -23.68
C GLN A 250 2.78 7.47 -22.77
N GLY A 251 2.44 8.25 -21.76
CA GLY A 251 3.36 8.81 -20.77
C GLY A 251 2.90 8.54 -19.33
N GLU A 252 3.15 9.52 -18.47
CA GLU A 252 2.80 9.51 -17.03
C GLU A 252 1.59 10.40 -16.70
N ARG A 253 0.99 11.06 -17.71
CA ARG A 253 -0.05 12.08 -17.55
C ARG A 253 -1.38 11.56 -18.05
N TRP A 254 -2.20 11.02 -17.16
CA TRP A 254 -3.46 10.39 -17.58
C TRP A 254 -4.35 11.31 -18.42
N GLU A 255 -4.40 12.62 -18.13
CA GLU A 255 -5.20 13.59 -18.90
C GLU A 255 -4.75 13.69 -20.36
N LYS A 256 -3.45 13.54 -20.62
CA LYS A 256 -2.80 13.86 -21.90
C LYS A 256 -2.34 12.63 -22.68
N ASP A 257 -2.27 11.47 -22.02
CA ASP A 257 -1.82 10.21 -22.62
C ASP A 257 -2.92 9.55 -23.45
N GLY A 258 -4.18 9.74 -23.08
CA GLY A 258 -5.32 9.34 -23.89
C GLY A 258 -5.42 10.15 -25.18
N ALA A 259 -5.93 9.54 -26.25
CA ALA A 259 -6.30 10.31 -27.43
C ALA A 259 -7.43 11.30 -27.10
N LEU A 260 -8.34 10.87 -26.23
CA LEU A 260 -9.40 11.65 -25.60
C LEU A 260 -9.59 11.17 -24.15
N SER A 261 -9.73 12.10 -23.22
CA SER A 261 -9.96 11.84 -21.80
C SER A 261 -11.19 12.61 -21.32
N ALA A 262 -12.15 11.89 -20.74
CA ALA A 262 -13.31 12.44 -20.04
C ALA A 262 -12.98 12.60 -18.56
N VAL A 263 -13.02 13.82 -18.04
CA VAL A 263 -12.61 14.15 -16.68
C VAL A 263 -13.84 14.36 -15.79
N PHE A 264 -13.79 13.85 -14.56
CA PHE A 264 -14.83 13.94 -13.54
C PHE A 264 -14.32 14.67 -12.30
N GLU A 265 -14.97 15.78 -11.95
CA GLU A 265 -14.68 16.62 -10.80
C GLU A 265 -15.96 16.90 -10.00
N PRO A 266 -16.11 16.38 -8.76
CA PRO A 266 -15.22 15.43 -8.08
C PRO A 266 -15.15 14.06 -8.79
N PRO A 267 -14.16 13.19 -8.44
CA PRO A 267 -14.07 11.84 -8.99
C PRO A 267 -15.37 11.07 -8.83
N VAL A 268 -15.68 10.22 -9.79
CA VAL A 268 -16.84 9.32 -9.73
C VAL A 268 -16.62 8.33 -8.60
N HIS A 269 -17.49 8.38 -7.59
CA HIS A 269 -17.39 7.49 -6.43
C HIS A 269 -17.43 6.02 -6.83
N GLN A 270 -18.37 5.65 -7.73
CA GLN A 270 -18.50 4.28 -8.21
C GLN A 270 -18.87 4.25 -9.70
N LEU A 271 -18.03 3.66 -10.54
CA LEU A 271 -18.31 3.39 -11.96
C LEU A 271 -18.66 1.91 -12.15
N SER A 272 -19.91 1.62 -12.53
CA SER A 272 -20.47 0.26 -12.57
C SER A 272 -20.55 -0.34 -13.97
N ALA A 273 -20.68 0.48 -15.01
CA ALA A 273 -20.76 -0.03 -16.38
C ALA A 273 -20.23 0.98 -17.40
N LEU A 274 -19.75 0.45 -18.52
CA LEU A 274 -19.26 1.21 -19.66
C LEU A 274 -19.87 0.66 -20.94
N ARG A 275 -20.28 1.54 -21.84
CA ARG A 275 -20.61 1.20 -23.22
C ARG A 275 -19.85 2.13 -24.14
N VAL A 276 -19.43 1.61 -25.28
CA VAL A 276 -18.70 2.37 -26.28
C VAL A 276 -19.25 2.08 -27.66
N ARG A 277 -19.34 3.12 -28.48
CA ARG A 277 -19.62 3.02 -29.91
C ARG A 277 -18.48 3.68 -30.66
N ALA A 278 -17.74 2.88 -31.41
CA ALA A 278 -16.60 3.32 -32.17
C ALA A 278 -16.48 2.55 -33.49
N SER A 279 -15.76 3.12 -34.45
CA SER A 279 -15.30 2.46 -35.67
C SER A 279 -13.77 2.38 -35.63
N GLY A 280 -13.25 1.17 -35.41
CA GLY A 280 -11.84 0.88 -35.17
C GLY A 280 -11.54 0.42 -33.74
N PRO A 281 -10.61 -0.53 -33.55
CA PRO A 281 -10.34 -1.13 -32.25
C PRO A 281 -9.61 -0.17 -31.30
N GLY A 282 -9.88 -0.33 -30.01
CA GLY A 282 -9.31 0.52 -28.98
C GLY A 282 -9.53 -0.02 -27.57
N THR A 283 -9.00 0.72 -26.61
CA THR A 283 -9.17 0.44 -25.19
C THR A 283 -9.66 1.67 -24.43
N LEU A 284 -10.52 1.44 -23.45
CA LEU A 284 -10.86 2.42 -22.42
C LEU A 284 -10.06 2.08 -21.17
N ARG A 285 -9.35 3.08 -20.64
CA ARG A 285 -8.66 2.99 -19.34
C ARG A 285 -9.28 4.00 -18.39
N ALA A 286 -9.43 3.59 -17.14
CA ALA A 286 -9.95 4.46 -16.09
C ALA A 286 -8.80 4.98 -15.25
N ALA A 287 -8.65 6.29 -15.06
CA ALA A 287 -7.74 6.83 -14.06
C ALA A 287 -8.43 6.79 -12.70
N VAL A 288 -7.97 5.90 -11.82
CA VAL A 288 -8.48 5.72 -10.46
C VAL A 288 -7.54 6.44 -9.51
N ARG A 289 -8.04 7.45 -8.78
CA ARG A 289 -7.26 8.18 -7.78
C ARG A 289 -6.79 7.24 -6.69
N THR A 290 -5.56 7.39 -6.24
CA THR A 290 -4.97 6.61 -5.13
C THR A 290 -4.35 7.54 -4.07
N GLY A 291 -3.92 6.95 -2.95
CA GLY A 291 -3.10 7.67 -1.97
C GLY A 291 -1.68 7.90 -2.49
N ASP A 292 -0.98 8.88 -1.91
CA ASP A 292 0.36 9.28 -2.31
C ASP A 292 1.34 8.09 -2.41
N GLY A 293 2.04 7.99 -3.53
CA GLY A 293 3.06 6.98 -3.76
C GLY A 293 2.53 5.58 -4.11
N LEU A 294 1.22 5.44 -4.40
CA LEU A 294 0.63 4.21 -4.91
C LEU A 294 0.29 4.35 -6.41
N GLY A 295 0.96 3.58 -7.26
CA GLY A 295 0.74 3.64 -8.71
C GLY A 295 1.60 4.71 -9.40
N LYS A 296 1.08 5.31 -10.47
CA LYS A 296 1.75 6.36 -11.23
C LYS A 296 1.55 7.72 -10.56
N HIS A 297 2.52 8.62 -10.72
CA HIS A 297 2.40 10.00 -10.28
C HIS A 297 2.09 10.89 -11.50
N ASP A 298 0.99 11.63 -11.43
CA ASP A 298 0.67 12.63 -12.43
C ASP A 298 1.36 13.96 -12.09
N PRO A 299 2.34 14.42 -12.88
CA PRO A 299 3.05 15.67 -12.59
C PRO A 299 2.16 16.93 -12.70
N ASP A 300 1.04 16.87 -13.43
CA ASP A 300 0.18 18.04 -13.66
C ASP A 300 -0.79 18.24 -12.49
N SER A 301 -1.53 17.19 -12.12
CA SER A 301 -2.46 17.22 -10.98
C SER A 301 -1.78 17.02 -9.63
N LYS A 302 -0.53 16.55 -9.61
CA LYS A 302 0.24 16.14 -8.43
C LYS A 302 -0.42 15.02 -7.62
N THR A 303 -1.31 14.26 -8.24
CA THR A 303 -1.99 13.12 -7.62
C THR A 303 -1.31 11.80 -8.00
N SER A 304 -1.65 10.74 -7.27
CA SER A 304 -1.30 9.38 -7.65
C SER A 304 -2.53 8.66 -8.21
N PHE A 305 -2.31 7.79 -9.19
CA PHE A 305 -3.38 7.04 -9.84
C PHE A 305 -2.93 5.66 -10.33
N VAL A 306 -3.90 4.77 -10.55
CA VAL A 306 -3.74 3.56 -11.36
C VAL A 306 -4.66 3.62 -12.57
N ASP A 307 -4.25 3.02 -13.70
CA ASP A 307 -4.96 3.12 -14.98
C ASP A 307 -5.40 1.76 -15.57
N PRO A 308 -6.23 0.96 -14.87
CA PRO A 308 -6.67 -0.34 -15.39
C PRO A 308 -7.35 -0.22 -16.75
N VAL A 309 -7.12 -1.22 -17.61
CA VAL A 309 -7.90 -1.40 -18.84
C VAL A 309 -9.31 -1.84 -18.44
N ALA A 310 -10.25 -0.90 -18.44
CA ALA A 310 -11.64 -1.14 -18.10
C ALA A 310 -12.41 -1.79 -19.25
N CYS A 311 -11.99 -1.55 -20.50
CA CYS A 311 -12.56 -2.20 -21.67
C CYS A 311 -11.59 -2.31 -22.83
N ARG A 312 -11.66 -3.43 -23.56
CA ARG A 312 -11.15 -3.54 -24.93
C ARG A 312 -12.32 -3.73 -25.88
N PHE A 313 -12.38 -2.92 -26.93
CA PHE A 313 -13.48 -2.93 -27.91
C PHE A 313 -12.95 -3.09 -29.33
N LYS A 314 -13.74 -3.71 -30.19
CA LYS A 314 -13.36 -3.97 -31.59
C LYS A 314 -13.65 -2.79 -32.51
N GLY A 315 -14.59 -1.94 -32.14
CA GLY A 315 -15.05 -0.78 -32.89
C GLY A 315 -15.74 -1.16 -34.18
N THR A 316 -16.86 -1.88 -34.08
CA THR A 316 -17.63 -2.34 -35.26
C THR A 316 -18.63 -1.31 -35.78
N GLY A 317 -18.69 -0.12 -35.18
CA GLY A 317 -19.71 0.90 -35.39
C GLY A 317 -21.01 0.66 -34.62
N GLN A 318 -21.14 -0.48 -33.93
CA GLN A 318 -22.24 -0.81 -33.03
C GLN A 318 -21.87 -0.56 -31.57
N TRP A 319 -22.87 -0.53 -30.69
CA TRP A 319 -22.64 -0.49 -29.25
C TRP A 319 -21.96 -1.77 -28.75
N GLU A 320 -20.83 -1.60 -28.07
CA GLU A 320 -20.13 -2.64 -27.34
C GLU A 320 -20.27 -2.36 -25.83
N THR A 321 -20.79 -3.33 -25.09
CA THR A 321 -20.96 -3.21 -23.62
C THR A 321 -19.78 -3.87 -22.92
N CYS A 322 -19.16 -3.14 -22.01
CA CYS A 322 -18.05 -3.60 -21.21
C CYS A 322 -18.55 -3.85 -19.79
N ALA A 323 -18.80 -5.13 -19.47
CA ALA A 323 -19.20 -5.53 -18.13
C ALA A 323 -17.97 -5.50 -17.21
N LEU A 324 -17.99 -4.60 -16.22
CA LEU A 324 -16.96 -4.56 -15.19
C LEU A 324 -17.24 -5.70 -14.18
N PRO A 325 -16.26 -6.56 -13.85
CA PRO A 325 -16.47 -7.66 -12.90
C PRO A 325 -16.78 -7.15 -11.48
N VAL A 326 -16.28 -5.96 -11.16
CA VAL A 326 -16.56 -5.19 -9.95
C VAL A 326 -16.61 -3.71 -10.33
N PRO A 327 -17.36 -2.86 -9.61
CA PRO A 327 -17.33 -1.43 -9.88
C PRO A 327 -15.94 -0.85 -9.65
N LEU A 328 -15.51 0.11 -10.47
CA LEU A 328 -14.33 0.92 -10.19
C LEU A 328 -14.69 2.03 -9.19
N LEU A 329 -13.77 2.39 -8.29
CA LEU A 329 -13.98 3.43 -7.29
C LEU A 329 -13.08 4.63 -7.58
N ASP A 330 -13.51 5.82 -7.15
CA ASP A 330 -12.76 7.08 -7.22
C ASP A 330 -12.15 7.34 -8.61
N VAL A 331 -12.96 7.18 -9.65
CA VAL A 331 -12.54 7.35 -11.05
C VAL A 331 -12.50 8.84 -11.38
N GLU A 332 -11.30 9.37 -11.56
CA GLU A 332 -11.09 10.76 -12.00
C GLU A 332 -11.36 10.92 -13.49
N ALA A 333 -11.12 9.86 -14.28
CA ALA A 333 -11.23 9.96 -15.71
C ALA A 333 -11.41 8.65 -16.44
N LEU A 334 -11.93 8.77 -17.67
CA LEU A 334 -11.98 7.71 -18.66
C LEU A 334 -11.27 8.15 -19.93
N SER A 335 -10.21 7.45 -20.29
CA SER A 335 -9.35 7.78 -21.42
C SER A 335 -9.41 6.71 -22.49
N VAL A 336 -9.51 7.15 -23.74
CA VAL A 336 -9.62 6.31 -24.93
C VAL A 336 -8.25 6.20 -25.60
N PHE A 337 -7.82 4.97 -25.88
CA PHE A 337 -6.57 4.67 -26.54
C PHE A 337 -6.82 3.83 -27.80
N PRO A 338 -6.59 4.39 -29.00
CA PRO A 338 -6.63 3.62 -30.23
C PRO A 338 -5.59 2.50 -30.26
N GLU A 339 -5.96 1.30 -30.74
CA GLU A 339 -5.00 0.20 -30.93
C GLU A 339 -4.25 0.30 -32.27
N LYS A 340 -4.82 1.04 -33.24
CA LYS A 340 -4.24 1.35 -34.55
C LYS A 340 -4.06 2.86 -34.70
N ASP A 341 -3.49 3.30 -35.82
CA ASP A 341 -3.20 4.71 -36.11
C ASP A 341 -4.39 5.65 -35.86
N THR A 342 -5.62 5.22 -36.19
CA THR A 342 -6.84 6.00 -35.93
C THR A 342 -8.03 5.12 -35.55
N LEU A 343 -8.99 5.72 -34.83
CA LEU A 343 -10.37 5.22 -34.69
C LEU A 343 -11.35 6.38 -34.73
N THR A 344 -12.60 6.13 -35.08
CA THR A 344 -13.69 7.11 -34.92
C THR A 344 -14.48 6.76 -33.67
N LEU A 345 -14.51 7.64 -32.69
CA LEU A 345 -15.30 7.47 -31.48
C LEU A 345 -16.63 8.20 -31.67
N SER A 346 -17.74 7.47 -31.68
CA SER A 346 -19.08 8.03 -31.82
C SER A 346 -19.69 8.36 -30.47
N GLU A 347 -19.59 7.45 -29.50
CA GLU A 347 -20.21 7.65 -28.19
C GLU A 347 -19.54 6.81 -27.10
N VAL A 348 -19.51 7.34 -25.88
CA VAL A 348 -19.09 6.64 -24.66
C VAL A 348 -20.11 6.92 -23.56
N GLU A 349 -20.70 5.85 -23.03
CA GLU A 349 -21.64 5.91 -21.92
C GLU A 349 -20.99 5.32 -20.68
N ALA A 350 -20.77 6.15 -19.66
CA ALA A 350 -20.32 5.72 -18.34
C ALA A 350 -21.51 5.74 -17.38
N ARG A 351 -21.74 4.63 -16.68
CA ARG A 351 -22.80 4.53 -15.65
C ARG A 351 -22.22 4.34 -14.28
N GLY A 352 -22.69 5.12 -13.33
CA GLY A 352 -22.20 5.05 -11.96
C GLY A 352 -22.93 6.00 -11.01
N THR A 353 -22.33 6.18 -9.84
CA THR A 353 -22.74 7.15 -8.83
C THR A 353 -21.62 8.14 -8.58
N ARG A 354 -21.98 9.41 -8.50
CA ARG A 354 -21.10 10.50 -8.05
C ARG A 354 -21.33 10.77 -6.56
#